data_AF-A0A3N5Q932-F1
#
_entry.id   AF-A0A3N5Q932-F1
#
_cell.length_a   1.000
_cell.length_b   1.000
_cell.length_c   1.000
_cell.angle_alpha   90.00
_cell.angle_beta   90.00
_cell.angle_gamma   90.00
#
_symmetry.space_group_name_H-M   'P 1'
#
loop_
_entity.id
_entity.type
_entity.pdbx_description
1 polymer ?
#
loop_
_entity_poly.entity_id
_entity_poly.type
_entity_poly.pdbx_seq_one_letter_code
_entity_poly.pdbx_strand_id
1 'polypeptide(L)'
;MATDHGPPTTDHRPPTTMRIYIAAIVASFGLFTAASAQGPKGKDFGFGIILGEPLGLTAKMWTSNENAWQAHVGASYFGAPRIQADYLWHLNVFKSQIVKLIAGPGLGIGFGHEGSGFWYKDKGQKYWYNREDTSFGFGVRVITGINIIPRATPIEIFLELGPMIGIYPDFGVGLDAGV
;
A
#
# COMPACT_ATOMS: atom_id res chain seq x y z
N MET A 1 -32.01 -20.35 -53.34
CA MET A 1 -32.72 -19.43 -52.41
C MET A 1 -32.45 -19.96 -51.01
N ALA A 2 -31.41 -19.45 -50.35
CA ALA A 2 -31.02 -19.83 -48.99
C ALA A 2 -30.77 -18.54 -48.23
N THR A 3 -31.62 -18.25 -47.24
CA THR A 3 -31.47 -17.11 -46.33
C THR A 3 -30.79 -17.62 -45.06
N ASP A 4 -29.53 -17.21 -44.90
CA ASP A 4 -28.72 -17.42 -43.71
C ASP A 4 -29.25 -16.53 -42.57
N HIS A 5 -29.69 -17.15 -41.48
CA HIS A 5 -30.09 -16.47 -40.26
C HIS A 5 -29.02 -16.70 -39.20
N GLY A 6 -28.08 -15.75 -39.09
CA GLY A 6 -27.11 -15.71 -38.00
C GLY A 6 -27.79 -15.52 -36.63
N PRO A 7 -27.19 -16.05 -35.54
CA PRO A 7 -27.78 -15.96 -34.21
C PRO A 7 -27.78 -14.52 -33.66
N PRO A 8 -28.75 -14.17 -32.79
CA PRO A 8 -28.90 -12.81 -32.28
C PRO A 8 -27.74 -12.45 -31.34
N THR A 9 -27.12 -11.30 -31.59
CA THR A 9 -26.13 -10.70 -30.70
C THR A 9 -26.80 -10.26 -29.40
N THR A 10 -26.50 -10.93 -28.30
CA THR A 10 -26.93 -10.51 -26.96
C THR A 10 -26.14 -9.28 -26.52
N ASP A 11 -26.79 -8.12 -26.49
CA ASP A 11 -26.23 -6.85 -25.99
C ASP A 11 -25.99 -6.95 -24.47
N HIS A 12 -24.77 -7.30 -24.07
CA HIS A 12 -24.36 -7.40 -22.66
C HIS A 12 -24.09 -6.02 -22.05
N ARG A 13 -25.10 -5.15 -22.00
CA ARG A 13 -25.02 -3.95 -21.16
C ARG A 13 -25.21 -4.36 -19.70
N PRO A 14 -24.30 -3.97 -18.78
CA PRO A 14 -24.52 -4.24 -17.36
C PRO A 14 -25.84 -3.59 -16.92
N PRO A 15 -26.63 -4.28 -16.08
CA PRO A 15 -27.96 -3.82 -15.67
C PRO A 15 -27.86 -2.42 -15.06
N THR A 16 -28.81 -1.55 -15.36
CA THR A 16 -28.80 -0.12 -15.04
C THR A 16 -28.56 0.15 -13.54
N THR A 17 -29.00 -0.77 -12.68
CA THR A 17 -28.79 -0.76 -11.21
C THR A 17 -27.30 -0.89 -10.83
N MET A 18 -26.52 -1.70 -11.54
CA MET A 18 -25.08 -1.88 -11.32
C MET A 18 -24.28 -0.62 -11.67
N ARG A 19 -24.71 0.14 -12.68
CA ARG A 19 -24.13 1.45 -13.02
C ARG A 19 -24.37 2.49 -11.93
N ILE A 20 -25.53 2.42 -11.26
CA ILE A 20 -25.88 3.31 -10.15
C ILE A 20 -25.01 2.97 -8.93
N TYR A 21 -24.76 1.70 -8.61
CA TYR A 21 -23.85 1.34 -7.52
C TYR A 21 -22.40 1.72 -7.80
N ILE A 22 -21.91 1.54 -9.03
CA ILE A 22 -20.57 1.99 -9.42
C ILE A 22 -20.47 3.53 -9.36
N ALA A 23 -21.47 4.24 -9.87
CA ALA A 23 -21.52 5.70 -9.79
C ALA A 23 -21.64 6.18 -8.34
N ALA A 24 -22.37 5.47 -7.48
CA ALA A 24 -22.48 5.77 -6.06
C ALA A 24 -21.17 5.50 -5.31
N ILE A 25 -20.43 4.43 -5.63
CA ILE A 25 -19.12 4.14 -5.05
C ILE A 25 -18.09 5.21 -5.49
N VAL A 26 -18.08 5.57 -6.77
CA VAL A 26 -17.20 6.64 -7.31
C VAL A 26 -17.58 8.00 -6.74
N ALA A 27 -18.87 8.31 -6.59
CA ALA A 27 -19.35 9.54 -5.98
C ALA A 27 -19.06 9.58 -4.46
N SER A 28 -19.13 8.44 -3.77
CA SER A 28 -18.80 8.32 -2.35
C SER A 28 -17.29 8.50 -2.11
N PHE A 29 -16.45 8.07 -3.06
CA PHE A 29 -15.01 8.35 -3.03
C PHE A 29 -14.69 9.83 -3.29
N GLY A 30 -15.53 10.52 -4.09
CA GLY A 30 -15.42 11.95 -4.37
C GLY A 30 -15.94 12.88 -3.25
N LEU A 31 -16.55 12.32 -2.19
CA LEU A 31 -17.14 13.07 -1.08
C LEU A 31 -16.29 13.07 0.20
N PHE A 32 -15.06 12.53 0.16
CA PHE A 32 -14.04 12.92 1.14
C PHE A 32 -13.60 14.34 0.80
N THR A 33 -14.35 15.29 1.34
CA THR A 33 -14.04 16.72 1.36
C THR A 33 -12.55 16.90 1.59
N ALA A 34 -11.90 17.63 0.68
CA ALA A 34 -10.60 18.26 0.86
C ALA A 34 -10.70 19.29 2.01
N ALA A 35 -11.00 18.81 3.21
CA ALA A 35 -10.97 19.57 4.44
C ALA A 35 -9.52 19.93 4.69
N SER A 36 -9.09 21.03 4.07
CA SER A 36 -7.76 21.66 4.16
C SER A 36 -6.71 20.71 4.73
N ALA A 37 -6.31 19.73 3.93
CA ALA A 37 -5.30 18.77 4.33
C ALA A 37 -3.93 19.46 4.27
N GLN A 38 -3.77 20.52 5.06
CA GLN A 38 -2.55 21.32 5.13
C GLN A 38 -1.49 20.47 5.80
N GLY A 39 -0.67 19.84 4.97
CA GLY A 39 0.55 19.25 5.47
C GLY A 39 1.54 20.34 5.88
N PRO A 40 2.64 19.95 6.54
CA PRO A 40 3.64 20.88 7.03
C PRO A 40 4.07 21.85 5.94
N LYS A 41 3.84 23.14 6.16
CA LYS A 41 4.28 24.24 5.29
C LYS A 41 3.68 24.19 3.88
N GLY A 42 2.44 23.73 3.75
CA GLY A 42 1.68 23.71 2.48
C GLY A 42 2.06 22.55 1.55
N LYS A 43 2.76 21.54 2.07
CA LYS A 43 3.05 20.28 1.37
C LYS A 43 1.95 19.28 1.67
N ASP A 44 0.98 19.15 0.78
CA ASP A 44 -0.18 18.28 1.03
C ASP A 44 0.03 16.87 0.44
N PHE A 45 0.90 16.75 -0.56
CA PHE A 45 1.19 15.49 -1.26
C PHE A 45 2.66 15.37 -1.68
N GLY A 46 3.19 14.15 -1.68
CA GLY A 46 4.52 13.80 -2.16
C GLY A 46 4.53 12.40 -2.79
N PHE A 47 5.47 12.17 -3.71
CA PHE A 47 5.71 10.86 -4.30
C PHE A 47 7.22 10.68 -4.51
N GLY A 48 7.67 9.43 -4.61
CA GLY A 48 9.06 9.13 -4.80
C GLY A 48 9.32 7.64 -4.94
N ILE A 49 10.54 7.27 -4.59
CA ILE A 49 10.99 5.88 -4.52
C ILE A 49 11.22 5.50 -3.07
N ILE A 50 11.09 4.21 -2.78
CA ILE A 50 11.49 3.61 -1.51
C ILE A 50 12.51 2.52 -1.80
N LEU A 51 13.61 2.55 -1.07
CA LEU A 51 14.66 1.54 -1.08
C LEU A 51 14.57 0.75 0.22
N GLY A 52 13.95 -0.43 0.17
CA GLY A 52 13.65 -1.21 1.36
C GLY A 52 12.68 -2.36 1.08
N GLU A 53 11.81 -2.63 2.04
CA GLU A 53 10.69 -3.57 1.91
C GLU A 53 9.34 -2.81 1.91
N PRO A 54 8.77 -2.50 0.73
CA PRO A 54 9.13 -2.99 -0.61
C PRO A 54 10.15 -2.07 -1.32
N LEU A 55 10.85 -2.59 -2.30
CA LEU A 55 11.65 -1.81 -3.23
C LEU A 55 10.75 -1.31 -4.37
N GLY A 56 10.52 -0.01 -4.46
CA GLY A 56 9.64 0.52 -5.50
C GLY A 56 9.27 1.98 -5.34
N LEU A 57 7.98 2.29 -5.49
CA LEU A 57 7.43 3.62 -5.44
C LEU A 57 6.74 3.88 -4.09
N THR A 58 6.80 5.14 -3.66
CA THR A 58 6.11 5.62 -2.47
C THR A 58 5.28 6.86 -2.79
N ALA A 59 4.14 7.00 -2.13
CA ALA A 59 3.32 8.19 -2.14
C ALA A 59 2.96 8.56 -0.71
N LYS A 60 2.90 9.85 -0.41
CA LYS A 60 2.52 10.38 0.90
C LYS A 60 1.49 11.48 0.72
N MET A 61 0.42 11.40 1.49
CA MET A 61 -0.65 12.38 1.52
C MET A 61 -0.82 12.86 2.96
N TRP A 62 -0.51 14.13 3.21
CA TRP A 62 -0.72 14.74 4.50
C TRP A 62 -2.21 14.97 4.71
N THR A 63 -2.72 14.64 5.90
CA THR A 63 -4.10 14.95 6.30
C THR A 63 -4.15 16.09 7.31
N SER A 64 -3.04 16.36 7.97
CA SER A 64 -2.83 17.50 8.87
C SER A 64 -1.33 17.75 9.02
N ASN A 65 -0.94 18.77 9.80
CA ASN A 65 0.46 19.03 10.12
C ASN A 65 1.18 17.90 10.89
N GLU A 66 0.42 16.96 11.45
CA GLU A 66 0.93 15.88 12.32
C GLU A 66 0.52 14.48 11.84
N ASN A 67 -0.30 14.36 10.81
CA ASN A 67 -0.79 13.07 10.31
C ASN A 67 -0.65 12.98 8.80
N ALA A 68 -0.21 11.82 8.30
CA ALA A 68 -0.15 11.54 6.88
C ALA A 68 -0.50 10.08 6.58
N TRP A 69 -1.14 9.84 5.45
CA TRP A 69 -1.17 8.53 4.82
C TRP A 69 0.11 8.36 4.00
N GLN A 70 0.72 7.18 4.09
CA GLN A 70 1.80 6.77 3.20
C GLN A 70 1.41 5.46 2.52
N ALA A 71 1.75 5.32 1.25
CA ALA A 71 1.52 4.10 0.51
C ALA A 71 2.79 3.72 -0.24
N HIS A 72 3.09 2.42 -0.27
CA HIS A 72 4.27 1.87 -0.93
C HIS A 72 3.83 0.78 -1.91
N VAL A 73 4.41 0.75 -3.10
CA VAL A 73 4.19 -0.33 -4.06
C VAL A 73 5.51 -0.73 -4.68
N GLY A 74 5.82 -2.02 -4.66
CA GLY A 74 7.10 -2.47 -5.18
C GLY A 74 7.31 -3.97 -5.13
N ALA A 75 8.51 -4.38 -5.49
CA ALA A 75 8.97 -5.74 -5.29
C ALA A 75 9.33 -5.93 -3.81
N SER A 76 8.94 -7.07 -3.22
CA SER A 76 9.29 -7.44 -1.85
C SER A 76 9.74 -8.89 -1.83
N TYR A 77 10.58 -9.25 -0.85
CA TYR A 77 10.93 -10.66 -0.63
C TYR A 77 9.72 -11.51 -0.22
N PHE A 78 8.62 -10.90 0.24
CA PHE A 78 7.37 -11.58 0.62
C PHE A 78 6.36 -11.75 -0.53
N GLY A 79 6.65 -11.22 -1.73
CA GLY A 79 5.75 -11.27 -2.89
C GLY A 79 5.88 -10.02 -3.77
N ALA A 80 5.62 -10.15 -5.06
CA ALA A 80 5.72 -9.05 -6.03
C ALA A 80 4.54 -9.07 -7.01
N PRO A 81 3.72 -7.99 -7.07
CA PRO A 81 3.85 -6.73 -6.34
C PRO A 81 3.34 -6.80 -4.88
N ARG A 82 4.02 -6.11 -3.97
CA ARG A 82 3.54 -5.78 -2.62
C ARG A 82 3.04 -4.35 -2.60
N ILE A 83 1.84 -4.16 -2.07
CA ILE A 83 1.19 -2.85 -1.86
C ILE A 83 1.01 -2.67 -0.36
N GLN A 84 1.37 -1.49 0.14
CA GLN A 84 1.26 -1.15 1.55
C GLN A 84 0.61 0.20 1.73
N ALA A 85 -0.09 0.37 2.85
CA ALA A 85 -0.66 1.63 3.27
C ALA A 85 -0.49 1.78 4.79
N ASP A 86 0.08 2.91 5.19
CA ASP A 86 0.45 3.24 6.56
C ASP A 86 -0.19 4.56 6.97
N TYR A 87 -0.65 4.66 8.22
CA TYR A 87 -1.13 5.89 8.82
C TYR A 87 -0.08 6.43 9.80
N LEU A 88 0.60 7.51 9.42
CA LEU A 88 1.76 8.03 10.12
C LEU A 88 1.45 9.26 10.96
N TRP A 89 1.75 9.14 12.25
CA TRP A 89 1.90 10.27 13.16
C TRP A 89 3.28 10.89 13.05
N HIS A 90 3.35 12.21 12.99
CA HIS A 90 4.57 13.00 12.88
C HIS A 90 4.80 13.79 14.18
N LEU A 91 5.63 13.22 15.05
CA LEU A 91 5.91 13.71 16.40
C LEU A 91 7.13 14.65 16.40
N ASN A 92 6.98 15.83 17.01
CA ASN A 92 8.04 16.85 17.09
C ASN A 92 9.01 16.60 18.26
N VAL A 93 9.49 15.37 18.44
CA VAL A 93 10.38 14.97 19.57
C VAL A 93 11.70 15.74 19.57
N PHE A 94 12.23 16.06 18.38
CA PHE A 94 13.49 16.77 18.20
C PHE A 94 13.39 18.30 18.37
N LYS A 95 12.21 18.84 18.74
CA LYS A 95 11.90 20.28 18.77
C LYS A 95 12.31 21.02 17.48
N SER A 96 12.28 20.31 16.36
CA SER A 96 12.68 20.80 15.04
C SER A 96 11.51 20.73 14.08
N GLN A 97 11.37 21.76 13.25
CA GLN A 97 10.38 21.77 12.16
C GLN A 97 10.90 21.09 10.88
N ILE A 98 12.10 20.51 10.93
CA ILE A 98 12.76 19.85 9.79
C ILE A 98 12.76 18.35 9.99
N VAL A 99 13.09 17.89 11.21
CA VAL A 99 13.19 16.46 11.53
C VAL A 99 12.05 16.10 12.47
N LYS A 100 11.20 15.17 12.04
CA LYS A 100 10.10 14.65 12.84
C LYS A 100 10.28 13.15 13.04
N LEU A 101 9.94 12.65 14.22
CA LEU A 101 9.81 11.21 14.44
C LEU A 101 8.49 10.78 13.81
N ILE A 102 8.50 9.69 13.05
CA ILE A 102 7.30 9.06 12.52
C ILE A 102 6.99 7.77 13.26
N ALA A 103 5.72 7.49 13.48
CA ALA A 103 5.24 6.22 13.99
C ALA A 103 3.82 5.97 13.50
N GLY A 104 3.46 4.73 13.23
CA GLY A 104 2.14 4.43 12.70
C GLY A 104 1.87 2.95 12.47
N PRO A 105 0.59 2.53 12.52
CA PRO A 105 0.18 1.24 12.01
C PRO A 105 0.03 1.27 10.49
N GLY A 106 0.13 0.09 9.88
CA GLY A 106 -0.12 -0.08 8.46
C GLY A 106 -0.58 -1.48 8.09
N LEU A 107 -0.93 -1.62 6.82
CA LEU A 107 -1.39 -2.85 6.20
C LEU A 107 -0.57 -3.10 4.95
N GLY A 108 -0.24 -4.37 4.69
CA GLY A 108 0.43 -4.81 3.49
C GLY A 108 -0.31 -5.95 2.84
N ILE A 109 -0.48 -5.89 1.53
CA ILE A 109 -0.94 -7.00 0.69
C ILE A 109 0.13 -7.34 -0.33
N GLY A 110 0.35 -8.63 -0.57
CA GLY A 110 1.29 -9.14 -1.55
C GLY A 110 0.56 -10.04 -2.53
N PHE A 111 0.91 -9.92 -3.80
CA PHE A 111 0.48 -10.84 -4.85
C PHE A 111 1.72 -11.54 -5.39
N GLY A 112 1.65 -12.86 -5.61
CA GLY A 112 2.74 -13.63 -6.22
C GLY A 112 3.41 -14.61 -5.26
N HIS A 113 4.35 -15.38 -5.79
CA HIS A 113 5.00 -16.49 -5.07
C HIS A 113 5.62 -16.02 -3.76
N GLU A 114 5.22 -16.67 -2.66
CA GLU A 114 5.77 -16.49 -1.32
C GLU A 114 7.28 -16.75 -1.34
N GLY A 115 8.07 -15.68 -1.41
CA GLY A 115 9.50 -15.76 -1.17
C GLY A 115 9.71 -16.03 0.31
N SER A 116 10.50 -17.07 0.61
CA SER A 116 10.77 -17.51 1.98
C SER A 116 11.43 -16.40 2.81
N GLY A 117 10.65 -15.70 3.61
CA GLY A 117 11.13 -14.78 4.65
C GLY A 117 11.95 -15.51 5.72
N PHE A 118 12.88 -14.79 6.35
CA PHE A 118 13.81 -15.30 7.35
C PHE A 118 13.10 -15.81 8.63
N TRP A 119 13.14 -17.14 8.82
CA TRP A 119 12.95 -17.94 10.05
C TRP A 119 11.55 -18.04 10.69
N TYR A 120 10.76 -19.04 10.25
CA TYR A 120 10.34 -20.20 11.06
C TYR A 120 10.02 -21.36 10.11
N LYS A 121 11.05 -22.13 9.74
CA LYS A 121 10.87 -23.42 9.07
C LYS A 121 10.49 -24.43 10.13
N ASP A 122 9.19 -24.65 10.32
CA ASP A 122 8.73 -25.82 11.04
C ASP A 122 7.49 -26.41 10.37
N LYS A 123 7.70 -27.02 9.21
CA LYS A 123 7.23 -28.37 8.86
C LYS A 123 7.53 -28.67 7.39
N GLY A 124 8.31 -29.72 7.20
CA GLY A 124 8.63 -30.24 5.88
C GLY A 124 7.37 -30.74 5.17
N GLN A 125 7.08 -30.19 4.00
CA GLN A 125 6.41 -30.89 2.93
C GLN A 125 7.02 -30.44 1.60
N LYS A 126 7.80 -31.32 0.99
CA LYS A 126 8.16 -31.23 -0.42
C LYS A 126 6.89 -31.53 -1.21
N TYR A 127 6.21 -30.53 -1.76
CA TYR A 127 5.17 -30.76 -2.74
C TYR A 127 5.67 -30.42 -4.14
N TRP A 128 5.92 -31.48 -4.91
CA TRP A 128 5.94 -31.45 -6.36
C TRP A 128 4.52 -31.14 -6.84
N TYR A 129 4.22 -29.88 -7.14
CA TYR A 129 3.06 -29.50 -7.94
C TYR A 129 3.45 -28.40 -8.92
N ASN A 130 3.35 -28.73 -10.21
CA ASN A 130 3.14 -27.77 -11.27
C ASN A 130 1.77 -27.12 -10.99
N ARG A 131 1.74 -25.91 -10.42
CA ARG A 131 0.50 -25.12 -10.38
C ARG A 131 0.77 -23.63 -10.33
N GLU A 132 0.07 -22.96 -11.24
CA GLU A 132 -0.05 -21.52 -11.45
C GLU A 132 -0.81 -20.84 -10.29
N ASP A 133 -0.46 -21.11 -9.03
CA ASP A 133 -1.19 -20.56 -7.90
C ASP A 133 -0.64 -19.18 -7.54
N THR A 134 -1.43 -18.16 -7.88
CA THR A 134 -1.21 -16.78 -7.49
C THR A 134 -1.51 -16.67 -5.98
N SER A 135 -0.51 -16.85 -5.12
CA SER A 135 -0.66 -16.69 -3.68
C SER A 135 -0.89 -15.21 -3.34
N PHE A 136 -2.04 -14.93 -2.72
CA PHE A 136 -2.37 -13.65 -2.12
C PHE A 136 -1.99 -13.70 -0.65
N GLY A 137 -1.25 -12.71 -0.16
CA GLY A 137 -0.92 -12.55 1.24
C GLY A 137 -1.40 -11.21 1.77
N PHE A 138 -1.80 -11.16 3.04
CA PHE A 138 -2.02 -9.89 3.73
C PHE A 138 -1.50 -9.92 5.16
N GLY A 139 -1.11 -8.74 5.65
CA GLY A 139 -0.57 -8.57 6.98
C GLY A 139 -0.75 -7.16 7.51
N VAL A 140 -0.47 -7.03 8.80
CA VAL A 140 -0.44 -5.76 9.54
C VAL A 140 1.01 -5.42 9.84
N ARG A 141 1.35 -4.13 9.93
CA ARG A 141 2.67 -3.69 10.37
C ARG A 141 2.57 -2.53 11.33
N VAL A 142 3.64 -2.33 12.09
CA VAL A 142 3.83 -1.13 12.90
C VAL A 142 5.18 -0.56 12.53
N ILE A 143 5.22 0.69 12.11
CA ILE A 143 6.44 1.35 11.66
C ILE A 143 6.79 2.52 12.56
N THR A 144 8.08 2.75 12.70
CA THR A 144 8.63 3.96 13.29
C THR A 144 9.86 4.40 12.51
N GLY A 145 10.21 5.67 12.62
CA GLY A 145 11.23 6.21 11.75
C GLY A 145 11.48 7.69 11.93
N ILE A 146 12.23 8.25 11.00
CA ILE A 146 12.55 9.68 10.94
C ILE A 146 12.06 10.20 9.59
N ASN A 147 11.40 11.36 9.59
CA ASN A 147 11.06 12.09 8.38
C ASN A 147 11.76 13.46 8.39
N ILE A 148 12.55 13.72 7.36
CA ILE A 148 13.28 14.96 7.13
C ILE A 148 12.55 15.73 6.03
N ILE A 149 12.05 16.91 6.39
CA ILE A 149 11.28 17.81 5.53
C ILE A 149 12.05 19.15 5.43
N PRO A 150 13.03 19.25 4.51
CA PRO A 150 13.74 20.50 4.25
C PRO A 150 12.78 21.64 3.91
N ARG A 151 13.17 22.87 4.29
CA ARG A 151 12.36 24.08 4.05
C ARG A 151 12.43 24.57 2.61
N ALA A 152 13.59 24.43 1.99
CA ALA A 152 13.89 25.05 0.70
C ALA A 152 13.63 24.13 -0.49
N THR A 153 13.42 22.83 -0.27
CA THR A 153 13.27 21.85 -1.35
C THR A 153 11.95 21.10 -1.24
N PRO A 154 11.34 20.74 -2.39
CA PRO A 154 10.14 19.91 -2.40
C PRO A 154 10.44 18.45 -2.00
N ILE A 155 11.71 18.08 -1.87
CA ILE A 155 12.16 16.72 -1.52
C ILE A 155 11.89 16.44 -0.04
N GLU A 156 11.41 15.25 0.28
CA GLU A 156 11.37 14.68 1.62
C GLU A 156 12.27 13.43 1.64
N ILE A 157 12.95 13.20 2.75
CA ILE A 157 13.76 11.99 2.97
C ILE A 157 13.23 11.35 4.24
N PHE A 158 12.91 10.07 4.19
CA PHE A 158 12.48 9.33 5.36
C PHE A 158 13.35 8.11 5.57
N LEU A 159 13.26 7.56 6.78
CA LEU A 159 13.84 6.28 7.17
C LEU A 159 12.79 5.62 8.04
N GLU A 160 12.31 4.45 7.64
CA GLU A 160 11.32 3.66 8.37
C GLU A 160 11.87 2.28 8.74
N LEU A 161 11.45 1.76 9.88
CA LEU A 161 11.65 0.38 10.29
C LEU A 161 10.54 -0.09 11.21
N GLY A 162 10.27 -1.38 11.21
CA GLY A 162 9.36 -1.98 12.19
C GLY A 162 8.89 -3.37 11.84
N PRO A 163 8.24 -4.06 12.80
CA PRO A 163 7.75 -5.41 12.57
C PRO A 163 6.52 -5.42 11.65
N MET A 164 6.46 -6.46 10.81
CA MET A 164 5.29 -6.86 10.05
C MET A 164 4.81 -8.22 10.54
N ILE A 165 3.50 -8.40 10.64
CA ILE A 165 2.85 -9.66 10.96
C ILE A 165 1.98 -10.05 9.76
N GLY A 166 2.39 -11.10 9.05
CA GLY A 166 1.56 -11.78 8.06
C GLY A 166 0.45 -12.57 8.76
N ILE A 167 -0.78 -12.44 8.27
CA ILE A 167 -1.96 -13.11 8.83
C ILE A 167 -2.41 -14.24 7.91
N TYR A 168 -2.33 -14.03 6.60
CA TYR A 168 -2.74 -14.98 5.57
C TYR A 168 -1.68 -15.03 4.46
N PRO A 169 -1.40 -16.20 3.86
CA PRO A 169 -2.05 -17.51 4.09
C PRO A 169 -1.67 -18.18 5.41
N ASP A 170 -0.44 -17.99 5.88
CA ASP A 170 0.04 -18.45 7.19
C ASP A 170 0.49 -17.28 8.07
N PHE A 171 0.50 -17.50 9.38
CA PHE A 171 0.98 -16.51 10.33
C PHE A 171 2.51 -16.43 10.28
N GLY A 172 3.06 -15.23 10.08
CA GLY A 172 4.50 -15.00 10.02
C GLY A 172 4.87 -13.63 10.58
N VAL A 173 6.09 -13.50 11.12
CA VAL A 173 6.63 -12.22 11.57
C VAL A 173 7.84 -11.87 10.73
N GLY A 174 7.84 -10.67 10.17
CA GLY A 174 8.93 -10.08 9.41
C GLY A 174 9.37 -8.75 10.01
N LEU A 175 10.50 -8.26 9.53
CA LEU A 175 10.98 -6.91 9.81
C LEU A 175 11.04 -6.16 8.49
N ASP A 176 10.35 -5.02 8.42
CA ASP A 176 10.44 -4.10 7.30
C ASP A 176 11.40 -2.95 7.66
N ALA A 177 12.14 -2.48 6.67
CA ALA A 177 12.95 -1.27 6.76
C ALA A 177 13.01 -0.60 5.38
N GLY A 178 13.12 0.72 5.32
CA GLY A 178 13.22 1.45 4.06
C GLY A 178 13.65 2.91 4.21
N VAL A 179 14.16 3.47 3.10
CA VAL A 179 14.56 4.88 2.91
C VAL A 179 13.89 5.47 1.68
#